data_AF-A0A933K286-F1
#
_entry.id   AF-A0A933K286-F1
#
_cell.length_a   1.000
_cell.length_b   1.000
_cell.length_c   1.000
_cell.angle_alpha   90.00
_cell.angle_beta   90.00
_cell.angle_gamma   90.00
#
_symmetry.space_group_name_H-M   'P 1'
#
loop_
_entity.id
_entity.type
_entity.pdbx_description
1 polymer ?
#
loop_
_entity_poly.entity_id
_entity_poly.type
_entity_poly.pdbx_seq_one_letter_code
_entity_poly.pdbx_strand_id
1 'polypeptide(L)'
;MGCRSRAPTAPVNSEVVKVVASIGRTGRRGFSLTEILVASVLFGLIGVALFELLSSGARSAAVASEHQLATMLTARTMDQLLSVGYYTLNEAVGTDEELDLAQVGGAGEAGTQAEAEASRLVADGFVFGGRYSIERADTGLLRLSVRLSWQRKSDGKQGGSLAVVRYLANPAAGISVRESFGGGQA
;
A
#
# COMPACT_ATOMS: atom_id res chain seq x y z
N MET A 1 8.34 -26.68 33.21
CA MET A 1 9.29 -25.60 33.52
C MET A 1 8.67 -24.29 33.07
N GLY A 2 8.16 -23.49 34.01
CA GLY A 2 7.41 -22.27 33.72
C GLY A 2 8.24 -21.02 33.97
N CYS A 3 8.61 -20.30 32.92
CA CYS A 3 9.23 -18.98 33.01
C CYS A 3 8.13 -17.94 33.23
N ARG A 4 7.90 -17.55 34.50
CA ARG A 4 7.08 -16.38 34.83
C ARG A 4 7.91 -15.12 34.61
N SER A 5 7.72 -14.48 33.46
CA SER A 5 8.19 -13.13 33.18
C SER A 5 7.45 -12.13 34.08
N ARG A 6 8.19 -11.48 34.98
CA ARG A 6 7.69 -10.40 35.84
C ARG A 6 7.93 -9.08 35.09
N ALA A 7 6.86 -8.45 34.62
CA ALA A 7 6.94 -7.12 34.02
C ALA A 7 7.27 -6.06 35.09
N PRO A 8 8.12 -5.06 34.78
CA PRO A 8 8.40 -3.94 35.68
C PRO A 8 7.18 -3.02 35.75
N THR A 9 6.58 -2.92 36.94
CA THR A 9 5.60 -1.89 37.28
C THR A 9 6.32 -0.55 37.38
N ALA A 10 6.11 0.31 36.39
CA ALA A 10 6.58 1.69 36.42
C ALA A 10 5.92 2.47 37.59
N PRO A 11 6.64 3.38 38.25
CA PRO A 11 6.06 4.23 39.29
C PRO A 11 5.03 5.18 38.67
N VAL A 12 3.80 5.10 39.16
CA VAL A 12 2.73 6.04 38.82
C VAL A 12 3.10 7.41 39.39
N ASN A 13 3.44 8.34 38.51
CA ASN A 13 3.81 9.72 38.83
C ASN A 13 2.71 10.41 39.66
N SER A 14 2.97 10.60 40.94
CA SER A 14 2.09 11.26 41.91
C SER A 14 1.84 12.75 41.62
N GLU A 15 2.57 13.33 40.67
CA GLU A 15 2.35 14.71 40.20
C GLU A 15 1.07 14.86 39.37
N VAL A 16 0.67 13.83 38.61
CA VAL A 16 -0.55 13.90 37.78
C VAL A 16 -1.81 14.02 38.66
N VAL A 17 -1.78 13.44 39.86
CA VAL A 17 -2.90 13.49 40.82
C VAL A 17 -3.05 14.88 41.46
N LYS A 18 -1.97 15.64 41.63
CA LYS A 18 -2.05 17.00 42.20
C LYS A 18 -2.65 18.02 41.23
N VAL A 19 -2.49 17.84 39.91
CA VAL A 19 -3.11 18.73 38.91
C VAL A 19 -4.64 18.59 38.94
N VAL A 20 -5.16 17.38 39.08
CA VAL A 20 -6.61 17.12 39.13
C VAL A 20 -7.26 17.69 40.40
N ALA A 21 -6.56 17.67 41.54
CA ALA A 21 -7.11 18.16 42.81
C ALA A 21 -7.21 19.70 42.93
N SER A 22 -6.46 20.46 42.12
CA SER A 22 -6.48 21.93 42.19
C SER A 22 -7.61 22.60 41.40
N ILE A 23 -8.35 21.84 40.59
CA ILE A 23 -9.46 22.36 39.75
C ILE A 23 -10.75 22.58 40.58
N GLY A 24 -10.82 22.08 41.82
CA GLY A 24 -12.06 22.03 42.62
C GLY A 24 -12.46 23.27 43.43
N ARG A 25 -11.81 24.44 43.28
CA ARG A 25 -12.17 25.66 44.03
C ARG A 25 -12.39 26.89 43.14
N THR A 26 -13.14 26.75 42.06
CA THR A 26 -13.81 27.91 41.44
C THR A 26 -15.10 28.17 42.19
N GLY A 27 -15.16 29.30 42.92
CA GLY A 27 -16.35 29.75 43.63
C GLY A 27 -17.57 29.76 42.71
N ARG A 28 -18.75 29.46 43.27
CA ARG A 28 -20.06 29.45 42.60
C ARG A 28 -20.41 30.83 42.03
N ARG A 29 -19.78 31.22 40.92
CA ARG A 29 -20.22 32.32 40.06
C ARG A 29 -21.02 31.67 38.94
N GLY A 30 -22.31 31.99 38.85
CA GLY A 30 -23.15 31.50 37.76
C GLY A 30 -22.58 31.97 36.42
N PHE A 31 -22.55 31.10 35.43
CA PHE A 31 -22.14 31.46 34.07
C PHE A 31 -23.04 32.59 33.56
N SER A 32 -22.42 33.68 33.10
CA SER A 32 -23.19 34.75 32.47
C SER A 32 -23.67 34.28 31.09
N LEU A 33 -24.87 34.73 30.66
CA LEU A 33 -25.42 34.38 29.35
C LEU A 33 -24.45 34.76 28.21
N THR A 34 -23.76 35.90 28.37
CA THR A 34 -22.72 36.36 27.45
C THR A 34 -21.52 35.42 27.37
N GLU A 35 -21.11 34.82 28.49
CA GLU A 35 -19.98 33.88 28.54
C GLU A 35 -20.31 32.57 27.84
N ILE A 36 -21.56 32.09 27.99
CA ILE A 36 -22.05 30.93 27.24
C ILE A 36 -22.07 31.23 25.73
N LEU A 37 -22.56 32.41 25.33
CA LEU A 37 -22.62 32.80 23.92
C LEU A 37 -21.21 32.88 23.30
N VAL A 38 -20.27 33.52 23.99
CA VAL A 38 -18.86 33.60 23.55
C VAL A 38 -18.24 32.20 23.47
N ALA A 39 -18.46 31.34 24.46
CA ALA A 39 -17.97 29.97 24.44
C ALA A 39 -18.55 29.18 23.26
N SER A 40 -19.85 29.29 22.97
CA SER A 40 -20.48 28.63 21.83
C SER A 40 -19.90 29.09 20.49
N VAL A 41 -19.63 30.38 20.33
CA VAL A 41 -18.98 30.91 19.11
C VAL A 41 -17.56 30.36 18.97
N LEU A 42 -16.78 30.36 20.05
CA LEU A 42 -15.42 29.79 20.05
C LEU A 42 -15.43 28.29 19.73
N PHE A 43 -16.34 27.52 20.33
CA PHE A 43 -16.50 26.10 20.02
C PHE A 43 -16.94 25.86 18.57
N GLY A 44 -17.81 26.71 18.02
CA GLY A 44 -18.19 26.66 16.61
C GLY A 44 -16.99 26.85 15.68
N LEU A 45 -16.17 27.87 15.95
CA LEU A 45 -14.95 28.14 15.16
C LEU A 45 -13.94 27.00 15.25
N ILE A 46 -13.69 26.48 16.46
CA ILE A 46 -12.80 25.34 16.67
C ILE A 46 -13.34 24.09 15.97
N GLY A 47 -14.66 23.86 16.04
CA GLY A 47 -15.33 22.73 15.42
C GLY A 47 -15.14 22.70 13.90
N VAL A 48 -15.26 23.86 13.23
CA VAL A 48 -15.03 23.96 11.78
C VAL A 48 -13.58 23.60 11.43
N ALA A 49 -12.60 24.17 12.13
CA ALA A 49 -11.18 23.87 11.87
C ALA A 49 -10.83 22.39 12.09
N LEU A 50 -11.34 21.79 13.17
CA LEU A 50 -11.16 20.36 13.44
C LEU A 50 -11.82 19.48 12.38
N PHE A 51 -12.99 19.87 11.90
CA PHE A 51 -13.71 19.14 10.86
C PHE A 51 -12.94 19.14 9.54
N GLU A 52 -12.38 20.28 9.13
CA GLU A 52 -11.54 20.37 7.94
C GLU A 52 -10.31 19.47 8.05
N LEU A 53 -9.59 19.52 9.17
CA LEU A 53 -8.43 18.66 9.43
C LEU A 53 -8.81 17.17 9.36
N LEU A 54 -9.91 16.77 9.99
CA LEU A 54 -10.38 15.39 9.99
C LEU A 54 -10.79 14.94 8.58
N SER A 55 -11.45 15.80 7.82
CA SER A 55 -11.84 15.52 6.44
C SER A 55 -10.62 15.35 5.52
N SER A 56 -9.58 16.17 5.72
CA SER A 56 -8.32 16.07 4.98
C SER A 56 -7.57 14.77 5.32
N GLY A 57 -7.54 14.40 6.61
CA GLY A 57 -6.95 13.16 7.08
C GLY A 57 -7.66 11.93 6.52
N ALA A 58 -8.99 11.92 6.52
CA ALA A 58 -9.79 10.83 5.96
C ALA A 58 -9.54 10.63 4.46
N ARG A 59 -9.43 11.73 3.68
CA ARG A 59 -9.09 11.66 2.25
C ARG A 59 -7.68 11.11 2.03
N SER A 60 -6.70 11.55 2.83
CA SER A 60 -5.33 11.03 2.74
C SER A 60 -5.24 9.55 3.11
N ALA A 61 -5.99 9.11 4.11
CA ALA A 61 -6.03 7.71 4.51
C ALA A 61 -6.64 6.81 3.42
N ALA A 62 -7.70 7.28 2.75
CA ALA A 62 -8.29 6.57 1.61
C ALA A 62 -7.26 6.40 0.48
N VAL A 63 -6.56 7.48 0.09
CA VAL A 63 -5.52 7.43 -0.94
C VAL A 63 -4.36 6.51 -0.54
N ALA A 64 -3.97 6.48 0.74
CA ALA A 64 -2.94 5.56 1.21
C ALA A 64 -3.38 4.09 1.08
N SER A 65 -4.63 3.76 1.43
CA SER A 65 -5.15 2.40 1.25
C SER A 65 -5.20 1.97 -0.21
N GLU A 66 -5.55 2.89 -1.12
CA GLU A 66 -5.55 2.64 -2.58
C GLU A 66 -4.14 2.27 -3.07
N HIS A 67 -3.13 3.06 -2.70
CA HIS A 67 -1.74 2.80 -3.06
C HIS A 67 -1.21 1.51 -2.44
N GLN A 68 -1.59 1.18 -1.21
CA GLN A 68 -1.16 -0.04 -0.55
C GLN A 68 -1.69 -1.27 -1.29
N LEU A 69 -2.96 -1.26 -1.70
CA LEU A 69 -3.57 -2.37 -2.44
C LEU A 69 -2.94 -2.51 -3.83
N ALA A 70 -2.75 -1.41 -4.55
CA ALA A 70 -2.06 -1.41 -5.84
C ALA A 70 -0.63 -1.96 -5.74
N THR A 71 0.09 -1.61 -4.67
CA THR A 71 1.46 -2.08 -4.41
C THR A 71 1.48 -3.58 -4.13
N MET A 72 0.57 -4.08 -3.28
CA MET A 72 0.47 -5.51 -2.97
C MET A 72 0.13 -6.34 -4.20
N LEU A 73 -0.83 -5.90 -5.02
CA LEU A 73 -1.17 -6.57 -6.28
C LEU A 73 0.01 -6.61 -7.24
N THR A 74 0.65 -5.46 -7.46
CA THR A 74 1.80 -5.37 -8.38
C THR A 74 2.98 -6.23 -7.92
N ALA A 75 3.26 -6.25 -6.61
CA ALA A 75 4.30 -7.10 -6.04
C ALA A 75 3.98 -8.59 -6.26
N ARG A 76 2.76 -9.02 -5.96
CA ARG A 76 2.33 -10.41 -6.15
C ARG A 76 2.39 -10.83 -7.61
N THR A 77 1.94 -9.99 -8.54
CA THR A 77 2.05 -10.23 -9.98
C THR A 77 3.51 -10.35 -10.41
N MET A 78 4.37 -9.44 -9.93
CA MET A 78 5.79 -9.49 -10.24
C MET A 78 6.39 -10.81 -9.76
N ASP A 79 6.10 -11.23 -8.53
CA ASP A 79 6.58 -12.51 -7.98
C ASP A 79 6.08 -13.71 -8.79
N GLN A 80 4.83 -13.70 -9.27
CA GLN A 80 4.29 -14.72 -10.16
C GLN A 80 5.05 -14.78 -11.49
N LEU A 81 5.29 -13.64 -12.14
CA LEU A 81 6.07 -13.61 -13.39
C LEU A 81 7.50 -14.09 -13.16
N LEU A 82 8.13 -13.69 -12.05
CA LEU A 82 9.46 -14.12 -11.68
C LEU A 82 9.55 -15.63 -11.42
N SER A 83 8.48 -16.25 -10.93
CA SER A 83 8.42 -17.69 -10.66
C SER A 83 8.48 -18.57 -11.91
N VAL A 84 8.12 -18.02 -13.09
CA VAL A 84 8.16 -18.74 -14.38
C VAL A 84 9.61 -19.06 -14.80
N GLY A 85 10.57 -18.23 -14.37
CA GLY A 85 12.00 -18.42 -14.61
C GLY A 85 12.52 -17.75 -15.89
N TYR A 86 13.84 -17.54 -15.94
CA TYR A 86 14.50 -16.72 -16.96
C TYR A 86 14.30 -17.23 -18.39
N TYR A 87 14.45 -18.53 -18.63
CA TYR A 87 14.45 -19.09 -19.99
C TYR A 87 13.11 -18.90 -20.69
N THR A 88 12.02 -19.24 -20.01
CA THR A 88 10.65 -19.04 -20.50
C THR A 88 10.36 -17.55 -20.73
N LEU A 89 10.78 -16.67 -19.82
CA LEU A 89 10.61 -15.22 -19.99
C LEU A 89 11.43 -14.67 -21.17
N ASN A 90 12.60 -15.25 -21.45
CA ASN A 90 13.42 -14.85 -22.60
C ASN A 90 12.77 -15.23 -23.94
N GLU A 91 12.01 -16.33 -23.99
CA GLU A 91 11.23 -16.71 -25.17
C GLU A 91 10.05 -15.77 -25.41
N ALA A 92 9.49 -15.20 -24.33
CA ALA A 92 8.42 -14.22 -24.36
C ALA A 92 8.89 -12.75 -24.49
N VAL A 93 10.14 -12.52 -24.91
CA VAL A 93 10.65 -11.15 -25.14
C VAL A 93 9.92 -10.49 -26.30
N GLY A 94 9.49 -9.24 -26.10
CA GLY A 94 8.69 -8.49 -27.06
C GLY A 94 7.18 -8.57 -26.79
N THR A 95 6.77 -9.39 -25.83
CA THR A 95 5.38 -9.46 -25.39
C THR A 95 4.99 -8.21 -24.59
N ASP A 96 3.83 -7.65 -24.92
CA ASP A 96 3.11 -6.63 -24.14
C ASP A 96 1.66 -7.09 -24.01
N GLU A 97 1.39 -7.80 -22.93
CA GLU A 97 0.13 -8.49 -22.69
C GLU A 97 -0.67 -7.82 -21.58
N GLU A 98 -2.00 -7.89 -21.73
CA GLU A 98 -2.91 -7.52 -20.66
C GLU A 98 -2.86 -8.59 -19.57
N LEU A 99 -2.78 -8.14 -18.33
CA LEU A 99 -2.63 -9.00 -17.18
C LEU A 99 -4.00 -9.51 -16.73
N ASP A 100 -4.18 -10.82 -16.68
CA ASP A 100 -5.34 -11.43 -16.06
C ASP A 100 -5.25 -11.31 -14.53
N LEU A 101 -5.78 -10.21 -14.01
CA LEU A 101 -5.82 -9.94 -12.57
C LEU A 101 -6.82 -10.82 -11.82
N ALA A 102 -7.74 -11.51 -12.51
CA ALA A 102 -8.72 -12.39 -11.84
C ALA A 102 -8.02 -13.56 -11.16
N GLN A 103 -6.93 -14.06 -11.73
CA GLN A 103 -6.12 -15.15 -11.16
C GLN A 103 -5.32 -14.71 -9.93
N VAL A 104 -4.99 -13.41 -9.83
CA VAL A 104 -4.18 -12.84 -8.73
C VAL A 104 -5.02 -12.66 -7.46
N GLY A 105 -6.31 -12.35 -7.60
CA GLY A 105 -7.22 -12.07 -6.49
C GLY A 105 -7.49 -13.25 -5.55
N GLY A 106 -7.19 -14.49 -5.98
CA GLY A 106 -7.66 -15.70 -5.32
C GLY A 106 -9.14 -15.88 -5.58
N ALA A 107 -9.55 -17.11 -5.93
CA ALA A 107 -10.92 -17.46 -6.29
C ALA A 107 -11.90 -17.16 -5.13
N GLY A 108 -12.39 -15.93 -5.06
CA GLY A 108 -13.64 -15.59 -4.39
C GLY A 108 -14.78 -16.03 -5.29
N GLU A 109 -15.63 -16.92 -4.79
CA GLU A 109 -16.66 -17.60 -5.54
C GLU A 109 -17.61 -16.65 -6.30
N ALA A 110 -17.84 -17.03 -7.56
CA ALA A 110 -19.03 -16.83 -8.39
C ALA A 110 -19.51 -15.38 -8.68
N GLY A 111 -19.04 -14.85 -9.81
CA GLY A 111 -19.76 -13.85 -10.61
C GLY A 111 -19.84 -14.31 -12.07
N THR A 112 -21.04 -14.68 -12.52
CA THR A 112 -21.31 -15.20 -13.87
C THR A 112 -21.17 -14.11 -14.94
N GLN A 113 -20.41 -14.44 -15.99
CA GLN A 113 -20.40 -13.89 -17.35
C GLN A 113 -20.78 -12.41 -17.57
N ALA A 114 -19.75 -11.59 -17.70
CA ALA A 114 -19.58 -10.79 -18.91
C ALA A 114 -18.11 -10.93 -19.35
N GLU A 115 -17.84 -11.97 -20.13
CA GLU A 115 -16.52 -12.50 -20.57
C GLU A 115 -15.61 -11.53 -21.36
N ALA A 116 -15.93 -10.23 -21.41
CA ALA A 116 -15.06 -9.17 -21.94
C ALA A 116 -14.47 -8.25 -20.85
N GLU A 117 -14.89 -8.40 -19.58
CA GLU A 117 -14.26 -7.76 -18.41
C GLU A 117 -13.20 -8.66 -17.73
N ALA A 118 -12.84 -9.78 -18.36
CA ALA A 118 -12.06 -10.87 -17.77
C ALA A 118 -10.66 -10.50 -17.24
N SER A 119 -10.12 -9.33 -17.59
CA SER A 119 -8.80 -8.88 -17.11
C SER A 119 -8.87 -7.85 -15.98
N ARG A 120 -10.08 -7.55 -15.49
CA ARG A 120 -10.28 -6.53 -14.47
C ARG A 120 -10.60 -7.14 -13.10
N LEU A 121 -9.81 -6.78 -12.11
CA LEU A 121 -10.05 -7.13 -10.71
C LEU A 121 -10.81 -6.00 -10.04
N VAL A 122 -11.93 -6.31 -9.38
CA VAL A 122 -12.66 -5.33 -8.57
C VAL A 122 -12.39 -5.60 -7.09
N ALA A 123 -11.73 -4.66 -6.41
CA ALA A 123 -11.44 -4.76 -4.98
C ALA A 123 -11.73 -3.41 -4.29
N ASP A 124 -12.46 -3.44 -3.17
CA ASP A 124 -12.82 -2.25 -2.37
C ASP A 124 -13.44 -1.09 -3.18
N GLY A 125 -14.22 -1.42 -4.21
CA GLY A 125 -14.86 -0.42 -5.09
C GLY A 125 -13.93 0.19 -6.13
N PHE A 126 -12.72 -0.34 -6.30
CA PHE A 126 -11.78 0.02 -7.37
C PHE A 126 -11.73 -1.07 -8.42
N VAL A 127 -11.65 -0.65 -9.68
CA VAL A 127 -11.46 -1.54 -10.83
C VAL A 127 -9.99 -1.43 -11.24
N PHE A 128 -9.26 -2.52 -11.15
CA PHE A 128 -7.85 -2.64 -11.52
C PHE A 128 -7.72 -3.23 -12.91
N GLY A 129 -6.82 -2.67 -13.71
CA GLY A 129 -6.37 -3.22 -14.98
C GLY A 129 -4.84 -3.21 -15.02
N GLY A 130 -4.24 -4.28 -15.52
CA GLY A 130 -2.79 -4.45 -15.55
C GLY A 130 -2.27 -4.76 -16.95
N ARG A 131 -1.03 -4.38 -17.22
CA ARG A 131 -0.25 -4.86 -18.36
C ARG A 131 1.13 -5.24 -17.90
N TYR A 132 1.73 -6.22 -18.56
CA TYR A 132 3.14 -6.53 -18.36
C TYR A 132 3.86 -6.55 -19.70
N SER A 133 5.10 -6.07 -19.70
CA SER A 133 5.98 -6.12 -20.86
C SER A 133 7.33 -6.72 -20.52
N ILE A 134 7.88 -7.47 -21.47
CA ILE A 134 9.18 -8.12 -21.36
C ILE A 134 10.06 -7.61 -22.48
N GLU A 135 11.13 -6.92 -22.12
CA GLU A 135 12.09 -6.34 -23.06
C GLU A 135 13.49 -6.91 -22.83
N ARG A 136 14.28 -7.02 -23.88
CA ARG A 136 15.71 -7.29 -23.73
C ARG A 136 16.43 -5.97 -23.45
N ALA A 137 17.02 -5.84 -22.27
CA ALA A 137 17.82 -4.68 -21.90
C ALA A 137 19.26 -4.80 -22.43
N ASP A 138 19.84 -5.99 -22.33
CA ASP A 138 21.20 -6.30 -22.82
C ASP A 138 21.34 -7.82 -23.08
N THR A 139 22.52 -8.24 -23.53
CA THR A 139 22.90 -9.64 -23.72
C THR A 139 22.84 -10.38 -22.38
N GLY A 140 21.83 -11.25 -22.25
CA GLY A 140 21.61 -11.97 -21.00
C GLY A 140 20.93 -11.14 -19.90
N LEU A 141 20.36 -9.97 -20.22
CA LEU A 141 19.61 -9.15 -19.27
C LEU A 141 18.21 -8.85 -19.83
N LEU A 142 17.18 -9.28 -19.09
CA LEU A 142 15.79 -8.95 -19.38
C LEU A 142 15.31 -7.82 -18.47
N ARG A 143 14.45 -6.97 -19.01
CA ARG A 143 13.71 -5.95 -18.29
C ARG A 143 12.24 -6.35 -18.26
N LEU A 144 11.73 -6.59 -17.07
CA LEU A 144 10.35 -6.94 -16.82
C LEU A 144 9.63 -5.73 -16.24
N SER A 145 8.57 -5.27 -16.89
CA SER A 145 7.79 -4.12 -16.44
C SER A 145 6.35 -4.55 -16.20
N VAL A 146 5.82 -4.27 -15.01
CA VAL A 146 4.40 -4.46 -14.70
C VAL A 146 3.80 -3.08 -14.44
N ARG A 147 2.76 -2.73 -15.18
CA ARG A 147 2.00 -1.49 -15.00
C ARG A 147 0.59 -1.83 -14.58
N LEU A 148 0.21 -1.39 -13.38
CA LEU A 148 -1.14 -1.47 -12.85
C LEU A 148 -1.80 -0.09 -12.96
N SER A 149 -3.07 -0.05 -13.31
CA SER A 149 -3.91 1.14 -13.31
C SER A 149 -5.20 0.84 -12.58
N TRP A 150 -5.77 1.82 -11.89
CA TRP A 150 -7.04 1.64 -11.21
C TRP A 150 -7.94 2.86 -11.31
N GLN A 151 -9.23 2.61 -11.27
CA GLN A 151 -10.29 3.61 -11.33
C GLN A 151 -11.32 3.33 -10.24
N ARG A 152 -11.86 4.39 -9.63
CA ARG A 152 -12.90 4.23 -8.62
C ARG A 152 -14.24 4.01 -9.32
N LYS A 153 -14.96 2.94 -8.94
CA LYS A 153 -16.22 2.54 -9.58
C LYS A 153 -17.32 3.60 -9.46
N SER A 154 -17.30 4.39 -8.38
CA SER A 154 -18.38 5.32 -8.03
C SER A 154 -18.41 6.60 -8.87
N ASP A 155 -17.26 7.08 -9.36
CA ASP A 155 -17.16 8.36 -10.07
C ASP A 155 -16.49 8.25 -11.44
N GLY A 156 -15.99 7.06 -11.81
CA GLY A 156 -15.26 6.85 -13.07
C GLY A 156 -13.99 7.69 -13.18
N LYS A 157 -13.56 8.35 -12.08
CA LYS A 157 -12.33 9.13 -12.09
C LYS A 157 -11.15 8.18 -12.06
N GLN A 158 -10.11 8.55 -12.80
CA GLN A 158 -8.83 7.87 -12.74
C GLN A 158 -8.33 7.92 -11.30
N GLY A 159 -8.17 6.75 -10.68
CA GLY A 159 -7.61 6.62 -9.34
C GLY A 159 -6.11 6.84 -9.41
N GLY A 160 -5.42 6.00 -10.16
CA GLY A 160 -3.98 6.14 -10.36
C GLY A 160 -3.37 5.07 -11.25
N SER A 161 -2.04 5.12 -11.37
CA SER A 161 -1.25 4.06 -11.99
C SER A 161 0.05 3.85 -11.23
N LEU A 162 0.53 2.62 -11.21
CA LEU A 162 1.77 2.19 -10.58
C LEU A 162 2.54 1.33 -11.58
N ALA A 163 3.83 1.59 -11.74
CA ALA A 163 4.70 0.78 -12.58
C ALA A 163 5.88 0.27 -11.75
N VAL A 164 6.14 -1.03 -11.83
CA VAL A 164 7.29 -1.68 -11.20
C VAL A 164 8.13 -2.30 -12.29
N VAL A 165 9.43 -2.04 -12.25
CA VAL A 165 10.42 -2.57 -13.20
C VAL A 165 11.43 -3.42 -12.44
N ARG A 166 11.73 -4.60 -12.98
CA ARG A 166 12.76 -5.51 -12.49
C ARG A 166 13.67 -5.92 -13.63
N TYR A 167 14.94 -6.17 -13.29
CA TYR A 167 15.93 -6.69 -14.22
C TYR A 167 16.30 -8.11 -13.82
N LEU A 168 16.37 -8.99 -14.81
CA LEU A 168 16.67 -10.41 -14.64
C LEU A 168 17.89 -10.77 -15.46
N ALA A 169 18.95 -11.21 -14.78
CA ALA A 169 20.17 -11.68 -15.42
C ALA A 169 20.06 -13.17 -15.77
N ASN A 170 20.67 -13.57 -16.87
CA ASN A 170 20.81 -14.95 -17.26
C ASN A 170 21.66 -15.69 -16.21
N PRO A 171 21.12 -16.71 -15.51
CA PRO A 171 21.87 -17.43 -14.50
C PRO A 171 23.12 -18.14 -15.07
N ALA A 172 23.10 -18.52 -16.35
CA ALA A 172 24.24 -19.17 -17.00
C ALA A 172 25.40 -18.20 -17.31
N ALA A 173 25.11 -16.91 -17.50
CA ALA A 173 26.15 -15.92 -17.83
C ALA A 173 27.12 -15.66 -16.67
N GLY A 174 26.71 -15.95 -15.42
CA GLY A 174 27.58 -15.83 -14.26
C GLY A 174 28.59 -16.98 -14.11
N ILE A 175 28.36 -18.12 -14.77
CA ILE A 175 29.19 -19.33 -14.63
C ILE A 175 30.46 -19.22 -15.50
N SER A 176 30.34 -18.65 -16.70
CA SER A 176 31.46 -18.51 -17.65
C SER A 176 32.53 -17.50 -17.22
N VAL A 177 32.19 -16.55 -16.34
CA VAL A 177 33.17 -15.62 -15.77
C VAL A 177 34.11 -16.32 -14.79
N ARG A 178 33.69 -17.43 -14.14
CA ARG A 178 34.53 -18.06 -13.12
C ARG A 178 35.63 -18.96 -13.71
N GLU A 179 35.42 -19.51 -14.90
CA GLU A 179 36.43 -20.36 -15.57
C GLU A 179 37.57 -19.55 -16.20
N SER A 180 37.33 -18.30 -16.57
CA SER A 180 38.35 -17.43 -17.18
C SER A 180 39.36 -16.82 -16.20
N PHE A 181 39.11 -16.91 -14.88
CA PHE A 181 40.02 -16.40 -13.84
C PHE A 181 40.78 -17.50 -13.07
N GLY A 182 40.57 -18.78 -13.38
CA GLY A 182 41.20 -19.91 -12.67
C GLY A 182 42.45 -20.52 -13.33
N GLY A 183 42.84 -20.06 -14.52
CA GLY A 183 43.96 -20.64 -15.30
C GLY A 183 45.36 -20.07 -15.01
N GLY A 184 45.54 -19.34 -13.91
CA GLY A 184 46.85 -18.85 -13.46
C GLY A 184 47.63 -19.95 -12.74
N GLN A 185 48.54 -20.59 -13.48
CA GLN A 185 49.42 -21.70 -13.11
C GLN A 185 50.03 -21.61 -11.70
N ALA A 186 50.04 -22.76 -11.01
CA ALA A 186 51.07 -23.15 -10.05
C ALA A 186 51.94 -24.24 -10.70
#